data_AF-A0A832CLP0-F1
#
_entry.id   AF-A0A832CLP0-F1
#
_cell.length_a   1.000
_cell.length_b   1.000
_cell.length_c   1.000
_cell.angle_alpha   90.00
_cell.angle_beta   90.00
_cell.angle_gamma   90.00
#
_symmetry.space_group_name_H-M   'P 1'
#
loop_
_entity.id
_entity.type
_entity.pdbx_description
1 polymer ?
#
loop_
_entity_poly.entity_id
_entity_poly.type
_entity_poly.pdbx_seq_one_letter_code
_entity_poly.pdbx_strand_id
1 'polypeptide(L)'
;MIPSFRLGPWTLDGLRLSWAGAQYGLVQSLRLAALAVAGMLVCLSTSPERLLAALAALRVPAALVFLTAAGLRFLPAVVQEWMLVRQARRLRGYRPSWKELVVPWRWLARELALFLPLLALMLRRSATLAASISSRGFDPRLLRTQESLPQLQPAQRAALVIMLVAAYALVAMKLLLWLDQAQWLHLPVPVPWQERVARWL
;
A
#
# COMPACT_ATOMS: atom_id res chain seq x y z
N MET A 1 -10.65 -7.50 -40.52
CA MET A 1 -9.30 -7.66 -41.10
C MET A 1 -8.33 -6.78 -40.32
N ILE A 2 -7.47 -7.36 -39.50
CA ILE A 2 -6.51 -6.61 -38.66
C ILE A 2 -5.21 -6.44 -39.48
N PRO A 3 -4.72 -5.22 -39.74
CA PRO A 3 -3.47 -5.02 -40.47
C PRO A 3 -2.28 -5.40 -39.58
N SER A 4 -1.72 -6.59 -39.79
CA SER A 4 -0.47 -7.01 -39.16
C SER A 4 0.72 -6.46 -39.94
N PHE A 5 1.34 -5.40 -39.42
CA PHE A 5 2.57 -4.84 -39.96
C PHE A 5 3.73 -5.82 -39.66
N ARG A 6 4.25 -6.50 -40.70
CA ARG A 6 5.42 -7.37 -40.59
C ARG A 6 6.69 -6.51 -40.74
N LEU A 7 7.30 -6.12 -39.62
CA LEU A 7 8.61 -5.46 -39.62
C LEU A 7 9.72 -6.51 -39.48
N GLY A 8 10.34 -6.87 -40.61
CA GLY A 8 11.72 -7.35 -40.69
C GLY A 8 12.08 -8.72 -40.06
N PRO A 9 13.30 -9.23 -40.33
CA PRO A 9 13.69 -10.62 -40.12
C PRO A 9 14.17 -10.95 -38.69
N TRP A 10 13.87 -10.12 -37.70
CA TRP A 10 14.26 -10.32 -36.30
C TRP A 10 13.03 -10.55 -35.41
N THR A 11 12.20 -11.53 -35.78
CA THR A 11 11.11 -11.96 -34.90
C THR A 11 11.65 -12.95 -33.87
N LEU A 12 11.78 -12.51 -32.61
CA LEU A 12 11.76 -13.40 -31.46
C LEU A 12 10.47 -14.24 -31.57
N ASP A 13 10.65 -15.56 -31.66
CA ASP A 13 9.78 -16.59 -32.24
C ASP A 13 8.36 -16.78 -31.62
N GLY A 14 7.80 -15.77 -30.97
CA GLY A 14 6.47 -15.82 -30.34
C GLY A 14 5.83 -14.48 -29.97
N LEU A 15 6.51 -13.34 -30.15
CA LEU A 15 5.96 -12.02 -29.75
C LEU A 15 5.45 -11.25 -30.97
N ARG A 16 4.17 -11.43 -31.31
CA ARG A 16 3.48 -10.59 -32.31
C ARG A 16 3.03 -9.29 -31.65
N LEU A 17 3.75 -8.20 -31.89
CA LEU A 17 3.34 -6.87 -31.46
C LEU A 17 2.07 -6.46 -32.22
N SER A 18 0.93 -6.45 -31.53
CA SER A 18 -0.36 -6.05 -32.09
C SER A 18 -0.74 -4.65 -31.63
N TRP A 19 -1.35 -3.86 -32.51
CA TRP A 19 -1.88 -2.53 -32.15
C TRP A 19 -2.92 -2.60 -31.04
N ALA A 20 -3.72 -3.68 -31.02
CA ALA A 20 -4.63 -3.97 -29.91
C ALA A 20 -3.88 -4.14 -28.59
N GLY A 21 -2.78 -4.92 -28.58
CA GLY A 21 -1.94 -5.10 -27.40
C GLY A 21 -1.32 -3.80 -26.89
N ALA A 22 -0.93 -2.88 -27.79
CA ALA A 22 -0.45 -1.56 -27.41
C ALA A 22 -1.53 -0.72 -26.70
N GLN A 23 -2.78 -0.76 -27.18
CA GLN A 23 -3.91 -0.06 -26.54
C GLN A 23 -4.22 -0.62 -25.15
N TYR A 24 -4.32 -1.94 -25.01
CA TYR A 24 -4.54 -2.57 -23.70
C TYR A 24 -3.39 -2.32 -22.73
N GLY A 25 -2.15 -2.37 -23.21
CA GLY A 25 -0.96 -2.06 -22.41
C GLY A 25 -0.95 -0.61 -21.91
N LEU A 26 -1.39 0.35 -22.73
CA LEU A 26 -1.50 1.75 -22.34
C LEU A 26 -2.57 1.95 -21.26
N VAL A 27 -3.76 1.36 -21.44
CA VAL A 27 -4.84 1.43 -20.44
C VAL A 27 -4.41 0.81 -19.11
N GLN A 28 -3.74 -0.35 -19.16
CA GLN A 28 -3.29 -1.05 -17.95
C GLN A 28 -2.16 -0.30 -17.24
N SER A 29 -1.20 0.25 -17.98
CA SER A 29 -0.10 1.03 -17.38
C SER A 29 -0.63 2.33 -16.76
N LEU A 30 -1.58 3.01 -17.41
CA LEU A 30 -2.24 4.19 -16.84
C LEU A 30 -3.02 3.85 -15.57
N ARG A 31 -3.71 2.70 -15.52
CA ARG A 31 -4.40 2.20 -14.32
C ARG A 31 -3.43 1.99 -13.15
N LEU A 32 -2.30 1.33 -13.40
CA LEU A 32 -1.28 1.11 -12.38
C LEU A 32 -0.66 2.42 -11.91
N ALA A 33 -0.38 3.35 -12.83
CA ALA A 33 0.13 4.67 -12.49
C ALA A 33 -0.87 5.47 -11.64
N ALA A 34 -2.16 5.44 -12.00
CA ALA A 34 -3.21 6.10 -11.22
C ALA A 34 -3.32 5.53 -9.80
N LEU A 35 -3.28 4.20 -9.64
CA LEU A 35 -3.29 3.55 -8.33
C LEU A 35 -2.05 3.90 -7.50
N ALA A 36 -0.87 3.92 -8.12
CA ALA A 36 0.37 4.28 -7.46
C ALA A 36 0.34 5.75 -6.97
N VAL A 37 -0.09 6.68 -7.83
CA VAL A 37 -0.20 8.11 -7.47
C VAL A 37 -1.23 8.32 -6.36
N ALA A 38 -2.39 7.65 -6.44
CA ALA A 38 -3.40 7.72 -5.39
C ALA A 38 -2.86 7.21 -4.04
N GLY A 39 -2.19 6.06 -4.03
CA GLY A 39 -1.56 5.53 -2.82
C GLY A 39 -0.48 6.47 -2.26
N MET A 40 0.37 7.02 -3.14
CA MET A 40 1.40 7.97 -2.78
C MET A 40 0.80 9.25 -2.15
N LEU A 41 -0.27 9.81 -2.74
CA LEU A 41 -0.98 10.95 -2.19
C LEU A 41 -1.52 10.68 -0.79
N VAL A 42 -2.08 9.50 -0.54
CA VAL A 42 -2.55 9.10 0.79
C VAL A 42 -1.39 9.05 1.79
N CYS A 43 -0.28 8.41 1.42
CA CYS A 43 0.92 8.32 2.26
C CYS A 43 1.55 9.68 2.59
N LEU A 44 1.55 10.63 1.63
CA LEU A 44 2.14 11.96 1.85
C LEU A 44 1.21 12.90 2.62
N SER A 45 -0.10 12.79 2.44
CA SER A 45 -1.08 13.70 3.06
C SER A 45 -1.50 13.28 4.46
N THR A 46 -1.41 11.99 4.78
CA THR A 46 -1.96 11.41 6.01
C THR A 46 -0.84 11.00 6.97
N SER A 47 -0.81 11.60 8.16
CA SER A 47 0.08 11.14 9.23
C SER A 47 -0.37 9.78 9.77
N PRO A 48 0.57 8.91 10.20
CA PRO A 48 0.24 7.59 10.75
C PRO A 48 -0.65 7.69 12.00
N GLU A 49 -0.53 8.78 12.76
CA GLU A 49 -1.37 9.08 13.93
C GLU A 49 -2.84 9.25 13.55
N ARG A 50 -3.13 9.96 12.44
CA ARG A 50 -4.50 10.12 11.92
C ARG A 50 -5.08 8.79 11.46
N LEU A 51 -4.25 7.91 10.90
CA LEU A 51 -4.68 6.57 10.50
C LEU A 51 -5.07 5.72 11.71
N LEU A 52 -4.28 5.76 12.79
CA LEU A 52 -4.58 5.07 14.05
C LEU A 52 -5.87 5.59 14.69
N ALA A 53 -6.07 6.91 14.67
CA ALA A 53 -7.29 7.52 15.18
C ALA A 53 -8.52 7.11 14.34
N ALA A 54 -8.36 6.99 13.02
CA ALA A 54 -9.41 6.45 12.15
C ALA A 54 -9.73 4.96 12.46
N LEU A 55 -8.71 4.14 12.78
CA LEU A 55 -8.93 2.76 13.23
C LEU A 55 -9.71 2.70 14.54
N ALA A 56 -9.44 3.62 15.48
CA ALA A 56 -10.25 3.75 16.69
C ALA A 56 -11.70 4.13 16.39
N ALA A 57 -11.94 5.03 15.43
CA ALA A 57 -13.27 5.43 14.99
C ALA A 57 -14.06 4.27 14.36
N LEU A 58 -13.37 3.34 13.69
CA LEU A 58 -13.94 2.13 13.10
C LEU A 58 -14.32 1.06 14.15
N ARG A 59 -14.33 1.39 15.45
CA ARG A 59 -14.65 0.49 16.57
C ARG A 59 -13.77 -0.75 16.65
N VAL A 60 -12.52 -0.64 16.20
CA VAL A 60 -11.50 -1.68 16.45
C VAL A 60 -11.25 -1.78 17.97
N PRO A 61 -11.10 -2.98 18.55
CA PRO A 61 -10.79 -3.15 19.97
C PRO A 61 -9.62 -2.28 20.43
N ALA A 62 -9.77 -1.58 21.54
CA ALA A 62 -8.79 -0.61 22.05
C ALA A 62 -7.38 -1.21 22.23
N ALA A 63 -7.30 -2.49 22.60
CA ALA A 63 -6.04 -3.23 22.70
C ALA A 63 -5.28 -3.29 21.36
N LEU A 64 -5.97 -3.51 20.24
CA LEU A 64 -5.35 -3.57 18.92
C LEU A 64 -4.88 -2.20 18.45
N VAL A 65 -5.67 -1.15 18.69
CA VAL A 65 -5.27 0.24 18.39
C VAL A 65 -4.04 0.63 19.21
N PHE A 66 -4.01 0.26 20.49
CA PHE A 66 -2.85 0.49 21.34
C PHE A 66 -1.60 -0.26 20.87
N LEU A 67 -1.72 -1.54 20.54
CA LEU A 67 -0.60 -2.36 20.06
C LEU A 67 -0.05 -1.83 18.72
N THR A 68 -0.93 -1.44 17.80
CA THR A 68 -0.53 -0.87 16.51
C THR A 68 0.15 0.49 16.68
N ALA A 69 -0.40 1.37 17.53
CA ALA A 69 0.21 2.65 17.86
C ALA A 69 1.59 2.50 18.51
N ALA A 70 1.70 1.61 19.49
CA ALA A 70 2.96 1.28 20.14
C ALA A 70 3.97 0.73 19.14
N GLY A 71 3.56 -0.22 18.29
CA GLY A 71 4.40 -0.80 17.24
C GLY A 71 4.93 0.22 16.24
N LEU A 72 4.07 1.10 15.72
CA LEU A 72 4.47 2.18 14.81
C LEU A 72 5.47 3.15 15.46
N ARG A 73 5.33 3.44 16.75
CA ARG A 73 6.28 4.28 17.50
C ARG A 73 7.60 3.56 17.79
N PHE A 74 7.59 2.24 17.99
CA PHE A 74 8.82 1.47 18.20
C PHE A 74 9.57 1.19 16.91
N LEU A 75 8.91 1.18 15.76
CA LEU A 75 9.53 0.88 14.46
C LEU A 75 10.80 1.71 14.19
N PRO A 76 10.81 3.06 14.35
CA PRO A 76 12.02 3.86 14.13
C PRO A 76 13.14 3.48 15.10
N ALA A 77 12.80 3.21 16.36
CA ALA A 77 13.77 2.79 17.37
C ALA A 77 14.38 1.42 17.03
N VAL A 78 13.57 0.47 16.56
CA VAL A 78 14.06 -0.85 16.12
C VAL A 78 15.03 -0.72 14.94
N VAL A 79 14.74 0.17 14.00
CA VAL A 79 15.63 0.44 12.85
C VAL A 79 16.96 1.04 13.31
N GLN A 80 16.95 1.97 14.27
CA GLN A 80 18.18 2.54 14.84
C GLN A 80 19.02 1.47 15.54
N GLU A 81 18.39 0.63 16.36
CA GLU A 81 19.07 -0.47 17.07
C GLU A 81 19.65 -1.50 16.07
N TRP A 82 18.90 -1.82 15.01
CA TRP A 82 19.37 -2.66 13.93
C TRP A 82 20.65 -2.10 13.30
N MET A 83 20.68 -0.80 13.00
CA MET A 83 21.87 -0.14 12.45
C MET A 83 23.05 -0.20 13.43
N LEU A 84 22.83 0.03 14.72
CA LEU A 84 23.87 -0.02 15.76
C LEU A 84 24.46 -1.43 15.90
N VAL A 85 23.63 -2.46 15.97
CA VAL A 85 24.10 -3.85 16.06
C VAL A 85 24.87 -4.24 14.79
N ARG A 86 24.42 -3.79 13.62
CA ARG A 86 25.11 -4.01 12.34
C ARG A 86 26.47 -3.31 12.31
N GLN A 87 26.58 -2.09 12.83
CA GLN A 87 27.84 -1.37 12.95
C GLN A 87 28.78 -2.05 13.94
N ALA A 88 28.30 -2.44 15.12
CA ALA A 88 29.08 -3.17 16.12
C ALA A 88 29.63 -4.50 15.58
N ARG A 89 28.83 -5.22 14.78
CA ARG A 89 29.28 -6.44 14.10
C ARG A 89 30.41 -6.16 13.10
N ARG A 90 30.33 -5.06 12.33
CA ARG A 90 31.40 -4.67 11.39
C ARG A 90 32.71 -4.37 12.12
N LEU A 91 32.64 -3.71 13.29
CA LEU A 91 33.82 -3.45 14.13
C LEU A 91 34.47 -4.73 14.65
N ARG A 92 33.68 -5.78 14.92
CA ARG A 92 34.17 -7.12 15.32
C ARG A 92 34.74 -7.96 14.16
N GLY A 93 35.12 -7.31 13.05
CA GLY A 93 35.79 -7.97 11.93
C GLY A 93 34.87 -8.57 10.87
N TYR A 94 33.56 -8.32 10.93
CA TYR A 94 32.66 -8.77 9.88
C TYR A 94 32.85 -7.97 8.60
N ARG A 95 33.52 -8.56 7.61
CA ARG A 95 33.67 -8.03 6.25
C ARG A 95 32.77 -8.81 5.28
N PRO A 96 31.76 -8.19 4.66
CA PRO A 96 30.96 -8.87 3.65
C PRO A 96 31.85 -9.20 2.46
N SER A 97 32.02 -10.48 2.12
CA SER A 97 32.81 -10.86 0.96
C SER A 97 31.92 -10.92 -0.30
N TRP A 98 32.46 -10.52 -1.45
CA TRP A 98 31.74 -10.55 -2.73
C TRP A 98 31.20 -11.95 -3.08
N LYS A 99 31.90 -13.01 -2.66
CA LYS A 99 31.46 -14.41 -2.85
C LYS A 99 30.20 -14.78 -2.05
N GLU A 100 29.89 -14.04 -1.00
CA GLU A 100 28.70 -14.30 -0.16
C GLU A 100 27.44 -13.60 -0.69
N LEU A 101 27.60 -12.52 -1.46
CA LEU A 101 26.49 -11.86 -2.18
C LEU A 101 25.94 -12.76 -3.29
N VAL A 102 26.79 -13.63 -3.85
CA VAL A 102 26.41 -14.57 -4.94
C VAL A 102 25.64 -15.78 -4.42
N VAL A 103 25.70 -16.08 -3.12
CA VAL A 103 24.98 -17.23 -2.52
C VAL A 103 23.90 -16.72 -1.55
N PRO A 104 22.63 -16.58 -2.00
CA PRO A 104 21.55 -15.97 -1.22
C PRO A 104 21.35 -16.60 0.16
N TRP A 105 21.53 -17.93 0.26
CA TRP A 105 21.34 -18.68 1.50
C TRP A 105 22.35 -18.30 2.59
N ARG A 106 23.63 -18.10 2.21
CA ARG A 106 24.69 -17.73 3.17
C ARG A 106 24.51 -16.30 3.69
N TRP A 107 24.01 -15.41 2.84
CA TRP A 107 23.65 -14.05 3.25
C TRP A 107 22.49 -14.06 4.23
N LEU A 108 21.43 -14.82 3.93
CA LEU A 108 20.24 -14.93 4.80
C LEU A 108 20.58 -15.51 6.19
N ALA A 109 21.36 -16.60 6.25
CA ALA A 109 21.76 -17.21 7.51
C ALA A 109 22.54 -16.24 8.43
N ARG A 110 23.33 -15.32 7.84
CA ARG A 110 24.11 -14.34 8.59
C ARG A 110 23.28 -13.15 9.06
N GLU A 111 22.34 -12.68 8.24
CA GLU A 111 21.37 -11.67 8.67
C GLU A 111 20.48 -12.25 9.78
N LEU A 112 20.05 -13.50 9.69
CA LEU A 112 19.36 -14.23 10.77
C LEU A 112 20.17 -14.27 12.07
N ALA A 113 21.49 -14.47 12.00
CA ALA A 113 22.34 -14.37 13.18
C ALA A 113 22.38 -12.95 13.78
N LEU A 114 22.05 -11.88 13.03
CA LEU A 114 21.91 -10.51 13.55
C LEU A 114 20.58 -10.30 14.27
N PHE A 115 19.54 -11.03 13.86
CA PHE A 115 18.23 -10.95 14.50
C PHE A 115 18.27 -11.43 15.96
N LEU A 116 19.02 -12.48 16.29
CA LEU A 116 19.09 -13.00 17.67
C LEU A 116 19.44 -11.95 18.74
N PRO A 117 20.56 -11.21 18.64
CA PRO A 117 20.90 -10.19 19.64
C PRO A 117 19.90 -9.03 19.65
N LEU A 118 19.32 -8.68 18.49
CA LEU A 118 18.29 -7.65 18.41
C LEU A 118 16.99 -8.08 19.09
N LEU A 119 16.56 -9.32 18.90
CA LEU A 119 15.38 -9.88 19.57
C LEU A 119 15.58 -9.89 21.09
N ALA A 120 16.76 -10.32 21.57
CA ALA A 120 17.07 -10.31 22.99
C ALA A 120 17.01 -8.89 23.58
N LEU A 121 17.52 -7.88 22.86
CA LEU A 121 17.44 -6.48 23.26
C LEU A 121 15.99 -5.97 23.29
N MET A 122 15.21 -6.29 22.27
CA MET A 122 13.81 -5.86 22.16
C MET A 122 12.91 -6.53 23.21
N LEU A 123 13.16 -7.79 23.56
CA LEU A 123 12.45 -8.48 24.63
C LEU A 123 12.71 -7.81 25.98
N ARG A 124 13.97 -7.47 26.28
CA ARG A 124 14.31 -6.73 27.52
C ARG A 124 13.62 -5.36 27.55
N ARG A 125 13.64 -4.64 26.42
CA ARG A 125 12.99 -3.33 26.29
C ARG A 125 11.47 -3.41 26.40
N SER A 126 10.87 -4.46 25.87
CA SER A 126 9.44 -4.72 26.00
C SER A 126 9.06 -4.99 27.46
N ALA A 127 9.85 -5.80 28.18
CA ALA A 127 9.62 -6.09 29.59
C ALA A 127 9.71 -4.82 30.46
N THR A 128 10.71 -3.96 30.23
CA THR A 128 10.82 -2.68 30.96
C THR A 128 9.69 -1.72 30.62
N LEU A 129 9.26 -1.68 29.36
CA LEU A 129 8.11 -0.89 28.94
C LEU A 129 6.81 -1.38 29.59
N ALA A 130 6.59 -2.68 29.62
CA ALA A 130 5.41 -3.29 30.24
C ALA A 130 5.35 -2.97 31.73
N ALA A 131 6.48 -3.07 32.44
CA ALA A 131 6.58 -2.68 33.85
C ALA A 131 6.31 -1.18 34.08
N SER A 132 6.74 -0.32 33.15
CA SER A 132 6.45 1.11 33.20
C SER A 132 4.98 1.44 32.92
N ILE A 133 4.34 0.68 32.03
CA ILE A 133 2.93 0.85 31.68
C ILE A 133 2.04 0.36 32.84
N SER A 134 2.37 -0.77 33.46
CA SER A 134 1.62 -1.30 34.61
C SER A 134 1.73 -0.41 35.83
N SER A 135 2.91 0.19 36.10
CA SER A 135 3.08 1.12 37.23
C SER A 135 2.27 2.41 37.09
N ARG A 136 1.89 2.78 35.87
CA ARG A 136 0.99 3.92 35.58
C ARG A 136 -0.50 3.56 35.65
N GLY A 137 -0.84 2.35 36.09
CA GLY A 137 -2.24 1.90 36.20
C GLY A 137 -2.92 1.67 34.86
N PHE A 138 -2.19 1.27 33.82
CA PHE A 138 -2.78 1.00 32.51
C PHE A 138 -3.67 -0.24 32.55
N ASP A 139 -4.96 -0.06 32.25
CA ASP A 139 -5.91 -1.13 32.00
C ASP A 139 -6.36 -1.10 30.52
N PRO A 140 -6.14 -2.17 29.74
CA PRO A 140 -6.58 -2.26 28.35
C PRO A 140 -8.10 -2.38 28.18
N ARG A 141 -8.86 -2.65 29.25
CA ARG A 141 -10.32 -2.80 29.21
C ARG A 141 -11.07 -1.50 29.48
N LEU A 142 -10.41 -0.51 30.09
CA LEU A 142 -11.01 0.78 30.38
C LEU A 142 -11.13 1.61 29.09
N LEU A 143 -12.32 2.17 28.88
CA LEU A 143 -12.59 3.16 27.83
C LEU A 143 -11.76 4.41 28.11
N ARG A 144 -10.64 4.56 27.39
CA ARG A 144 -9.80 5.74 27.48
C ARG A 144 -10.45 6.89 26.71
N THR A 145 -10.42 8.09 27.28
CA THR A 145 -10.73 9.32 26.54
C THR A 145 -9.72 9.45 25.42
N GLN A 146 -10.14 9.12 24.20
CA GLN A 146 -9.34 9.32 23.00
C GLN A 146 -9.17 10.83 22.82
N GLU A 147 -7.96 11.29 22.48
CA GLU A 147 -7.83 12.67 22.01
C GLU A 147 -8.72 12.83 20.78
N SER A 148 -9.56 13.85 20.83
CA SER A 148 -10.59 14.14 19.83
C SER A 148 -9.97 14.12 18.44
N LEU A 149 -10.57 13.32 17.54
CA LEU A 149 -10.22 13.34 16.13
C LEU A 149 -10.24 14.79 15.63
N PRO A 150 -9.24 15.23 14.84
CA PRO A 150 -9.30 16.51 14.17
C PRO A 150 -10.60 16.58 13.36
N GLN A 151 -11.47 17.54 13.68
CA GLN A 151 -12.70 17.73 12.93
C GLN A 151 -12.34 18.06 11.49
N LEU A 152 -12.97 17.38 10.52
CA LEU A 152 -12.76 17.66 9.10
C LEU A 152 -13.09 19.12 8.84
N GLN A 153 -12.15 19.86 8.25
CA GLN A 153 -12.45 21.21 7.83
C GLN A 153 -13.59 21.19 6.80
N PRO A 154 -14.49 22.18 6.79
CA PRO A 154 -15.65 22.19 5.89
C PRO A 154 -15.23 22.10 4.41
N ALA A 155 -14.09 22.69 4.04
CA ALA A 155 -13.49 22.57 2.72
C ALA A 155 -13.07 21.12 2.37
N GLN A 156 -12.48 20.39 3.32
CA GLN A 156 -12.11 18.98 3.13
C GLN A 156 -13.35 18.09 3.01
N ARG A 157 -14.40 18.40 3.77
CA ARG A 157 -15.69 17.68 3.67
C ARG A 157 -16.35 17.91 2.31
N ALA A 158 -16.36 19.15 1.80
CA ALA A 158 -16.87 19.46 0.47
C ALA A 158 -16.07 18.75 -0.62
N ALA A 159 -14.73 18.80 -0.56
CA ALA A 159 -13.86 18.10 -1.50
C ALA A 159 -14.09 16.57 -1.50
N LEU A 160 -14.26 15.97 -0.31
CA LEU A 160 -14.57 14.54 -0.18
C LEU A 160 -15.92 14.19 -0.84
N VAL A 161 -16.96 14.99 -0.60
CA VAL A 161 -18.29 14.77 -1.20
C VAL A 161 -18.21 14.88 -2.73
N ILE A 162 -17.54 15.90 -3.26
CA ILE A 162 -17.34 16.07 -4.70
C ILE A 162 -16.62 14.85 -5.29
N MET A 163 -15.57 14.39 -4.63
CA MET A 163 -14.80 13.21 -5.05
C MET A 163 -15.66 11.93 -5.07
N LEU A 164 -16.47 11.70 -4.02
CA LEU A 164 -17.37 10.54 -3.94
C LEU A 164 -18.47 10.57 -5.00
N VAL A 165 -19.05 11.75 -5.26
CA VAL A 165 -20.07 11.93 -6.31
C VAL A 165 -19.46 11.68 -7.70
N ALA A 166 -18.27 12.20 -7.97
CA ALA A 166 -17.58 11.96 -9.23
C ALA A 166 -17.24 10.46 -9.42
N ALA A 167 -16.75 9.79 -8.37
CA ALA A 167 -16.47 8.36 -8.40
C ALA A 167 -17.74 7.53 -8.65
N TYR A 168 -18.83 7.84 -7.96
CA TYR A 168 -20.12 7.17 -8.17
C TYR A 168 -20.66 7.39 -9.59
N ALA A 169 -20.58 8.61 -10.11
CA ALA A 169 -21.00 8.92 -11.48
C ALA A 169 -20.20 8.12 -12.52
N LEU A 170 -18.88 7.99 -12.35
CA LEU A 170 -18.03 7.17 -13.23
C LEU A 170 -18.37 5.68 -13.16
N VAL A 171 -18.61 5.15 -11.96
CA VAL A 171 -19.01 3.75 -11.77
C VAL A 171 -20.40 3.48 -12.35
N ALA A 172 -21.37 4.37 -12.12
CA ALA A 172 -22.72 4.28 -12.67
C ALA A 172 -22.70 4.36 -14.20
N MET A 173 -21.93 5.28 -14.77
CA MET A 173 -21.72 5.38 -16.22
C MET A 173 -21.14 4.07 -16.78
N LYS A 174 -20.12 3.51 -16.12
CA LYS A 174 -19.51 2.25 -16.55
C LYS A 174 -20.48 1.06 -16.44
N LEU A 175 -21.29 1.01 -15.38
CA LEU A 175 -22.30 -0.03 -15.18
C LEU A 175 -23.43 0.05 -16.23
N LEU A 176 -23.93 1.26 -16.52
CA LEU A 176 -24.94 1.47 -17.56
C LEU A 176 -24.46 1.02 -18.94
N LEU A 177 -23.21 1.34 -19.28
CA LEU A 177 -22.59 0.90 -20.53
C LEU A 177 -22.36 -0.61 -20.57
N TRP A 178 -22.04 -1.24 -19.43
CA TRP A 178 -21.93 -2.70 -19.34
C TRP A 178 -23.29 -3.40 -19.49
N LEU A 179 -24.35 -2.84 -18.89
CA LEU A 179 -25.72 -3.37 -18.97
C LEU A 179 -26.31 -3.26 -20.39
N ASP A 180 -26.00 -2.18 -21.09
CA ASP A 180 -26.34 -1.95 -22.50
C ASP A 180 -25.63 -2.98 -23.41
N GLN A 181 -24.33 -3.20 -23.21
CA GLN A 181 -23.57 -4.26 -23.92
C GLN A 181 -24.05 -5.68 -23.61
N ALA A 182 -24.57 -5.92 -22.39
CA ALA A 182 -25.10 -7.21 -21.98
C ALA A 182 -26.50 -7.52 -22.56
N GLN A 183 -27.07 -6.63 -23.40
CA GLN A 183 -28.38 -6.75 -24.06
C GLN A 183 -29.61 -6.76 -23.14
N TRP A 184 -29.49 -6.28 -21.90
CA TRP A 184 -30.61 -6.28 -20.93
C TRP A 184 -31.50 -5.04 -20.99
N LEU A 185 -31.02 -3.92 -21.54
CA LEU A 185 -31.77 -2.66 -21.64
C LEU A 185 -31.55 -2.02 -23.02
N HIS A 186 -32.59 -1.99 -23.87
CA HIS A 186 -32.58 -1.24 -25.12
C HIS A 186 -32.77 0.26 -24.86
N LEU A 187 -31.72 0.95 -24.40
CA LEU A 187 -31.72 2.41 -24.35
C LEU A 187 -31.28 2.97 -25.71
N PRO A 188 -32.00 3.96 -26.29
CA PRO A 188 -31.61 4.58 -27.56
C PRO A 188 -30.43 5.54 -27.33
N VAL A 189 -29.25 5.00 -27.06
CA VAL A 189 -28.00 5.76 -27.00
C VAL A 189 -27.40 5.83 -28.41
N PRO A 190 -26.87 6.99 -28.85
CA PRO A 190 -26.27 7.09 -30.17
C PRO A 190 -25.10 6.09 -30.34
N VAL A 191 -25.28 5.15 -31.27
CA VAL A 191 -24.30 4.14 -31.75
C VAL A 191 -22.83 4.62 -31.87
N PRO A 192 -22.50 5.85 -32.32
CA PRO A 192 -21.09 6.28 -32.41
C PRO A 192 -20.37 6.41 -31.06
N TRP A 193 -21.09 6.44 -29.93
CA TRP A 193 -20.47 6.46 -28.59
C TRP A 193 -20.18 5.06 -28.04
N GLN A 194 -21.05 4.08 -28.31
CA GLN A 194 -20.85 2.68 -27.88
C GLN A 194 -19.59 2.08 -28.51
N GLU A 195 -19.38 2.28 -29.81
CA GLU A 195 -18.17 1.79 -30.50
C GLU A 195 -16.89 2.46 -30.01
N ARG A 196 -16.97 3.70 -29.50
CA ARG A 196 -15.81 4.35 -28.89
C ARG A 196 -15.51 3.75 -27.53
N VAL A 197 -16.50 3.58 -26.66
CA VAL A 197 -16.26 3.05 -25.32
C VAL A 197 -15.92 1.56 -25.33
N ALA A 198 -16.53 0.75 -26.20
CA ALA A 198 -16.17 -0.66 -26.41
C ALA A 198 -14.75 -0.85 -26.96
N ARG A 199 -14.13 0.18 -27.56
CA ARG A 199 -12.72 0.17 -27.96
C ARG A 199 -11.74 0.49 -26.82
N TRP A 200 -12.22 1.03 -25.69
CA TRP A 200 -11.40 1.36 -24.51
C TRP A 200 -11.56 0.35 -23.36
N LEU A 201 -12.59 -0.50 -23.42
CA LEU A 201 -12.79 -1.67 -22.55
C LEU A 201 -12.05 -2.88 -23.14
#